data_AF-A0A915NKF8-F1
#
_entry.id   AF-A0A915NKF8-F1
#
_cell.length_a   1.000
_cell.length_b   1.000
_cell.length_c   1.000
_cell.angle_alpha   90.00
_cell.angle_beta   90.00
_cell.angle_gamma   90.00
#
_symmetry.space_group_name_H-M   'P 1'
#
loop_
_entity.id
_entity.type
_entity.pdbx_description
1 polymer ?
#
loop_
_entity_poly.entity_id
_entity_poly.type
_entity_poly.pdbx_seq_one_letter_code
_entity_poly.pdbx_strand_id
1 'polypeptide(L)'
;LESILTDMLNCSTRAVEQFHKHAVHRDIKAQNYVLPYKHNLNEQLTDCKLIDFATSFIKTNLQNYQIDYLMKEDVLDFGKMFINLIGENNVRINDNGTLNRVIMGCLHESERPNMTQIVKFLDENCDGFEYEIQNLPANSILC
;
A
#
# COMPACT_ATOMS: atom_id res chain seq x y z
N LEU A 1 -11.10 -13.38 7.03
CA LEU A 1 -11.21 -11.91 6.86
C LEU A 1 -9.84 -11.29 6.63
N GLU A 2 -8.85 -11.55 7.47
CA GLU A 2 -7.47 -11.08 7.22
C GLU A 2 -6.96 -11.47 5.83
N SER A 3 -7.20 -12.70 5.37
CA SER A 3 -6.87 -13.14 4.01
C SER A 3 -7.45 -12.25 2.90
N ILE A 4 -8.73 -11.83 3.03
CA ILE A 4 -9.39 -10.94 2.08
C ILE A 4 -8.71 -9.56 2.08
N LEU A 5 -8.36 -9.03 3.26
CA LEU A 5 -7.64 -7.77 3.37
C LEU A 5 -6.22 -7.86 2.80
N THR A 6 -5.54 -9.01 2.94
CA THR A 6 -4.23 -9.26 2.32
C THR A 6 -4.34 -9.32 0.80
N ASP A 7 -5.40 -9.91 0.25
CA ASP A 7 -5.64 -9.92 -1.19
C ASP A 7 -5.93 -8.51 -1.72
N MET A 8 -6.76 -7.74 -0.99
CA MET A 8 -6.99 -6.32 -1.28
C MET A 8 -5.70 -5.51 -1.17
N LEU A 9 -4.86 -5.75 -0.16
CA LEU A 9 -3.56 -5.11 0.01
C LEU A 9 -2.67 -5.35 -1.21
N ASN A 10 -2.53 -6.61 -1.64
CA ASN A 10 -1.69 -6.96 -2.77
C ASN A 10 -2.13 -6.25 -4.05
N CYS A 11 -3.42 -6.34 -4.36
CA CYS A 11 -3.93 -5.71 -5.56
C CYS A 11 -3.84 -4.17 -5.51
N SER A 12 -4.32 -3.56 -4.43
CA SER A 12 -4.35 -2.10 -4.30
C SER A 12 -2.95 -1.49 -4.28
N THR A 13 -1.97 -2.17 -3.67
CA THR A 13 -0.57 -1.75 -3.72
C THR A 13 -0.08 -1.65 -5.16
N ARG A 14 -0.34 -2.66 -5.99
CA ARG A 14 0.08 -2.64 -7.40
C ARG A 14 -0.63 -1.56 -8.21
N ALA A 15 -1.91 -1.31 -7.93
CA ALA A 15 -2.66 -0.25 -8.60
C ALA A 15 -2.04 1.13 -8.33
N VAL A 16 -1.72 1.44 -7.07
CA VAL A 16 -1.05 2.70 -6.71
C VAL A 16 0.38 2.74 -7.24
N GLU A 17 1.13 1.63 -7.18
CA GLU A 17 2.49 1.55 -7.73
C GLU A 17 2.51 1.89 -9.23
N GLN A 18 1.59 1.31 -10.01
CA GLN A 18 1.44 1.62 -11.42
C GLN A 18 1.05 3.09 -11.65
N PHE A 19 0.12 3.62 -10.84
CA PHE A 19 -0.28 5.02 -10.93
C PHE A 19 0.90 5.96 -10.65
N HIS A 20 1.68 5.66 -9.61
CA HIS A 20 2.89 6.36 -9.21
C HIS A 20 4.01 6.33 -10.24
N LYS A 21 3.91 5.57 -11.34
CA LYS A 21 4.86 5.69 -12.47
C LYS A 21 4.62 6.98 -13.27
N HIS A 22 3.41 7.52 -13.24
CA HIS A 22 3.00 8.61 -14.12
C HIS A 22 2.36 9.81 -13.39
N ALA A 23 1.73 9.57 -12.24
CA ALA A 23 0.92 10.54 -11.54
C ALA A 23 0.96 10.34 -10.01
N VAL A 24 0.30 11.25 -9.29
CA VAL A 24 0.05 11.21 -7.83
C VAL A 24 -1.45 11.38 -7.61
N HIS A 25 -2.07 10.58 -6.74
CA HIS A 25 -3.52 10.46 -6.66
C HIS A 25 -4.20 11.50 -5.77
N ARG A 26 -3.63 11.77 -4.58
CA ARG A 26 -4.10 12.76 -3.58
C ARG A 26 -5.43 12.45 -2.88
N ASP A 27 -6.00 11.28 -3.12
CA ASP A 27 -7.29 10.87 -2.56
C ASP A 27 -7.37 9.34 -2.46
N ILE A 28 -6.39 8.74 -1.78
CA ILE A 28 -6.36 7.30 -1.56
C ILE A 28 -7.36 6.93 -0.46
N LYS A 29 -8.43 6.23 -0.83
CA LYS A 29 -9.46 5.73 0.09
C LYS A 29 -10.16 4.50 -0.48
N ALA A 30 -10.81 3.71 0.38
CA ALA A 30 -11.40 2.43 0.00
C ALA A 30 -12.45 2.56 -1.11
N GLN A 31 -13.20 3.66 -1.13
CA GLN A 31 -14.24 3.94 -2.11
C GLN A 31 -13.68 4.18 -3.52
N ASN A 32 -12.39 4.50 -3.63
CA ASN A 32 -11.71 4.73 -4.91
C ASN A 32 -11.10 3.46 -5.50
N TYR A 33 -11.44 2.28 -4.95
CA TYR A 33 -11.07 0.99 -5.52
C TYR A 33 -12.29 0.23 -6.03
N VAL A 34 -12.23 -0.20 -7.28
CA VAL A 34 -13.26 -1.02 -7.91
C VAL A 34 -12.76 -2.45 -8.05
N LEU A 35 -13.60 -3.40 -7.62
CA LEU A 35 -13.35 -4.84 -7.72
C LEU A 35 -14.13 -5.44 -8.91
N PRO A 36 -13.65 -6.56 -9.49
CA PRO A 36 -14.38 -7.27 -10.54
C PRO A 36 -15.79 -7.69 -10.10
N TYR A 37 -16.76 -7.51 -10.98
CA TYR A 37 -18.13 -7.94 -10.72
C TYR A 37 -18.18 -9.46 -10.53
N LYS A 38 -18.81 -9.92 -9.44
CA LYS A 38 -18.90 -11.34 -9.04
C LYS A 38 -17.55 -12.03 -8.75
N HIS A 39 -16.55 -11.28 -8.29
CA HIS A 39 -15.34 -11.91 -7.76
C HIS A 39 -15.70 -12.92 -6.64
N ASN A 40 -15.17 -14.13 -6.77
CA ASN A 40 -15.36 -15.20 -5.79
C ASN A 40 -14.46 -14.95 -4.58
N LEU A 41 -15.04 -14.71 -3.40
CA LEU A 41 -14.28 -14.44 -2.17
C LEU A 41 -13.43 -15.62 -1.67
N ASN A 42 -13.58 -16.81 -2.26
CA ASN A 42 -12.74 -17.98 -2.00
C ASN A 42 -11.53 -18.06 -2.96
N GLU A 43 -11.46 -17.19 -3.96
CA GLU A 43 -10.35 -17.06 -4.88
C GLU A 43 -9.56 -15.80 -4.54
N GLN A 44 -8.26 -15.83 -4.80
CA GLN A 44 -7.41 -14.67 -4.60
C GLN A 44 -7.85 -13.52 -5.52
N LEU A 45 -7.95 -12.31 -4.96
CA LEU A 45 -8.18 -11.10 -5.76
C LEU A 45 -6.90 -10.76 -6.54
N THR A 46 -6.92 -10.97 -7.86
CA THR A 46 -5.79 -10.66 -8.74
C THR A 46 -5.82 -9.24 -9.28
N ASP A 47 -7.01 -8.65 -9.40
CA ASP A 47 -7.23 -7.39 -10.11
C ASP A 47 -8.20 -6.46 -9.38
N CYS A 48 -7.88 -5.18 -9.43
CA CYS A 48 -8.64 -4.07 -8.86
C CYS A 48 -8.18 -2.81 -9.58
N LYS A 49 -9.07 -1.81 -9.61
CA LYS A 49 -8.80 -0.56 -10.31
C LYS A 49 -8.91 0.60 -9.35
N LEU A 50 -7.87 1.41 -9.31
CA LEU A 50 -7.90 2.73 -8.69
C LEU A 50 -8.69 3.68 -9.62
N ILE A 51 -9.63 4.43 -9.07
CA ILE A 51 -10.51 5.36 -9.77
C ILE A 51 -10.53 6.73 -9.07
N ASP A 52 -11.30 7.67 -9.60
CA ASP A 52 -11.47 9.03 -9.07
C ASP A 52 -10.19 9.88 -9.10
N PHE A 53 -9.79 10.24 -10.32
CA PHE A 53 -8.57 11.03 -10.56
C PHE A 53 -8.79 12.54 -10.53
N ALA A 54 -9.90 13.02 -9.93
CA ALA A 54 -10.27 14.44 -9.97
C ALA A 54 -9.24 15.34 -9.27
N THR A 55 -8.56 14.82 -8.25
CA THR A 55 -7.52 15.52 -7.47
C THR A 55 -6.10 15.15 -7.89
N SER A 56 -5.95 14.30 -8.89
CA SER A 56 -4.66 13.74 -9.28
C SER A 56 -3.80 14.73 -10.06
N PHE A 57 -2.48 14.57 -9.96
CA PHE A 57 -1.50 15.36 -10.70
C PHE A 57 -0.61 14.47 -11.57
N ILE A 58 -0.41 14.86 -12.83
CA ILE A 58 0.61 14.25 -13.68
C ILE A 58 1.99 14.76 -13.22
N LYS A 59 2.96 13.85 -13.07
CA LYS A 59 4.30 14.17 -12.57
C LYS A 59 5.01 15.26 -13.37
N THR A 60 4.79 15.33 -14.69
CA THR A 60 5.41 16.33 -15.57
C THR A 60 5.07 17.77 -15.20
N ASN A 61 4.02 17.98 -14.40
CA ASN A 61 3.55 19.31 -13.99
C ASN A 61 4.09 19.73 -12.62
N LEU A 62 4.95 18.91 -11.99
CA LEU A 62 5.42 19.11 -10.63
C LEU A 62 6.95 19.16 -10.58
N GLN A 63 7.50 19.84 -9.58
CA GLN A 63 8.92 19.73 -9.25
C GLN A 63 9.19 18.41 -8.52
N ASN A 64 10.38 17.84 -8.69
CA ASN A 64 10.74 16.53 -8.11
C ASN A 64 10.46 16.43 -6.59
N TYR A 65 10.84 17.45 -5.82
CA TYR A 65 10.59 17.46 -4.37
C TYR A 65 9.10 17.40 -4.02
N GLN A 66 8.24 18.05 -4.82
CA GLN A 66 6.79 17.98 -4.62
C GLN A 66 6.26 16.58 -4.95
N ILE A 67 6.78 15.93 -6.00
CA ILE A 67 6.37 14.58 -6.37
C ILE A 67 6.64 13.60 -5.22
N ASP A 68 7.85 13.62 -4.67
CA ASP A 68 8.25 12.70 -3.61
C ASP A 68 7.40 12.90 -2.34
N TYR A 69 7.17 14.17 -1.96
CA TYR A 69 6.31 14.50 -0.83
C TYR A 69 4.88 13.99 -1.04
N LEU A 70 4.29 14.26 -2.20
CA LEU A 70 2.90 13.87 -2.47
C LEU A 70 2.72 12.36 -2.62
N MET A 71 3.71 11.66 -3.19
CA MET A 71 3.69 10.19 -3.24
C MET A 71 3.78 9.60 -1.83
N LYS A 72 4.56 10.19 -0.92
CA LYS A 72 4.60 9.79 0.49
C LYS A 72 3.27 10.03 1.21
N GLU A 73 2.52 11.07 0.84
CA GLU A 73 1.17 11.30 1.36
C GLU A 73 0.19 10.23 0.86
N ASP A 74 0.24 9.86 -0.43
CA ASP A 74 -0.57 8.76 -0.96
C ASP A 74 -0.31 7.44 -0.20
N VAL A 75 0.96 7.15 0.14
CA VAL A 75 1.32 5.96 0.94
C VAL A 75 0.77 6.05 2.37
N LEU A 76 0.81 7.23 2.98
CA LEU A 76 0.24 7.44 4.32
C LEU A 76 -1.28 7.20 4.31
N ASP A 77 -1.97 7.77 3.34
CA ASP A 77 -3.41 7.61 3.18
C ASP A 77 -3.78 6.16 2.84
N PHE A 78 -2.93 5.45 2.10
CA PHE A 78 -3.04 4.02 1.88
C PHE A 78 -2.99 3.22 3.20
N GLY A 79 -2.03 3.51 4.09
CA GLY A 79 -1.96 2.88 5.41
C GLY A 79 -3.19 3.17 6.28
N LYS A 80 -3.63 4.44 6.32
CA LYS A 80 -4.83 4.87 7.05
C LYS A 80 -6.11 4.20 6.54
N MET A 81 -6.23 4.02 5.23
CA MET A 81 -7.35 3.31 4.61
C MET A 81 -7.50 1.90 5.19
N PHE A 82 -6.40 1.15 5.30
CA PHE A 82 -6.45 -0.20 5.88
C PHE A 82 -6.75 -0.21 7.37
N ILE A 83 -6.21 0.74 8.15
CA ILE A 83 -6.60 0.89 9.57
C ILE A 83 -8.10 1.09 9.72
N ASN A 84 -8.68 1.97 8.91
CA ASN A 84 -10.12 2.24 8.95
C ASN A 84 -10.91 0.97 8.61
N LEU A 85 -10.54 0.27 7.54
CA LEU A 85 -11.19 -1.00 7.16
C LEU A 85 -11.10 -2.05 8.28
N ILE A 86 -9.95 -2.18 8.94
CA ILE A 86 -9.74 -3.12 10.04
C ILE A 86 -10.60 -2.74 11.26
N GLY A 87 -10.57 -1.46 11.65
CA GLY A 87 -11.27 -0.94 12.82
C GLY A 87 -12.79 -0.97 12.66
N GLU A 88 -13.31 -0.51 11.53
CA GLU A 88 -14.76 -0.49 11.23
C GLU A 88 -15.36 -1.90 11.20
N ASN A 89 -14.57 -2.90 10.82
CA ASN A 89 -15.01 -4.29 10.71
C ASN A 89 -14.54 -5.19 11.86
N ASN A 90 -13.89 -4.62 12.89
CA ASN A 90 -13.36 -5.32 14.06
C ASN A 90 -12.52 -6.57 13.68
N VAL A 91 -11.66 -6.42 12.67
CA VAL A 91 -10.84 -7.51 12.16
C VAL A 91 -9.61 -7.69 13.05
N ARG A 92 -9.38 -8.92 13.52
CA ARG A 92 -8.10 -9.26 14.17
C ARG A 92 -7.07 -9.53 13.09
N ILE A 93 -5.92 -8.88 13.19
CA ILE A 93 -4.77 -9.08 12.31
C ILE A 93 -3.60 -9.65 13.10
N ASN A 94 -2.71 -10.36 12.43
CA ASN A 94 -1.46 -10.79 13.03
C ASN A 94 -0.49 -9.60 13.13
N ASP A 95 -0.08 -9.25 14.35
CA ASP A 95 0.84 -8.13 14.62
C ASP A 95 2.18 -8.27 13.88
N ASN A 96 2.64 -9.49 13.63
CA ASN A 96 3.87 -9.76 12.85
C ASN A 96 3.58 -10.19 11.41
N GLY A 97 2.31 -10.16 10.99
CA GLY A 97 1.88 -10.56 9.66
C GLY A 97 2.17 -9.49 8.60
N THR A 98 2.18 -9.92 7.34
CA THR A 98 2.42 -9.06 6.16
C THR A 98 1.54 -7.81 6.16
N LEU A 99 0.24 -7.97 6.46
CA LEU A 99 -0.70 -6.85 6.48
C LEU A 99 -0.32 -5.78 7.51
N ASN A 100 -0.03 -6.19 8.76
CA ASN A 100 0.35 -5.24 9.80
C ASN A 100 1.68 -4.56 9.49
N ARG A 101 2.69 -5.31 9.02
CA ARG A 101 4.00 -4.77 8.66
C ARG A 101 3.88 -3.70 7.57
N VAL A 102 3.13 -3.96 6.50
CA VAL A 102 2.91 -2.94 5.46
C VAL A 102 2.19 -1.71 6.00
N ILE A 103 1.13 -1.88 6.81
CA ILE A 103 0.41 -0.76 7.43
C ILE A 103 1.36 0.08 8.30
N MET A 104 2.15 -0.55 9.15
CA MET A 104 3.10 0.15 10.01
C MET A 104 4.15 0.90 9.21
N GLY A 105 4.68 0.31 8.13
CA GLY A 105 5.57 0.99 7.20
C GLY A 105 4.93 2.23 6.59
N CYS A 106 3.69 2.12 6.10
CA CYS A 106 2.95 3.26 5.54
C CYS A 106 2.76 4.41 6.53
N LEU A 107 2.61 4.11 7.82
CA LEU A 107 2.44 5.11 8.88
C LEU A 107 3.76 5.69 9.40
N HIS A 108 4.88 5.02 9.15
CA HIS A 108 6.18 5.48 9.61
C HIS A 108 6.53 6.83 8.96
N GLU A 109 7.03 7.81 9.72
CA GLU A 109 7.22 9.18 9.21
C GLU A 109 8.52 9.35 8.41
N SER A 110 9.64 8.91 8.98
CA SER A 110 10.98 9.10 8.39
C SER A 110 11.28 8.07 7.30
N GLU A 111 10.97 6.81 7.59
CA GLU A 111 11.35 5.64 6.79
C GLU A 111 10.14 5.00 6.08
N ARG A 112 9.14 5.82 5.71
CA ARG A 112 7.99 5.36 4.93
C ARG A 112 8.46 4.72 3.63
N PRO A 113 8.11 3.46 3.35
CA PRO A 113 8.45 2.84 2.07
C PRO A 113 7.63 3.50 0.95
N ASN A 114 8.17 3.55 -0.26
CA ASN A 114 7.37 3.84 -1.44
C ASN A 114 6.62 2.58 -1.90
N MET A 115 5.64 2.74 -2.81
CA MET A 115 4.83 1.59 -3.26
C MET A 115 5.66 0.50 -3.94
N THR A 116 6.77 0.82 -4.62
CA THR A 116 7.66 -0.19 -5.22
C THR A 116 8.37 -1.03 -4.16
N GLN A 117 8.78 -0.44 -3.03
CA GLN A 117 9.34 -1.19 -1.91
C GLN A 117 8.30 -2.11 -1.28
N ILE A 118 7.05 -1.64 -1.14
CA ILE A 118 5.94 -2.48 -0.66
C ILE A 118 5.67 -3.64 -1.63
N VAL A 119 5.65 -3.39 -2.94
CA VAL A 119 5.51 -4.47 -3.94
C VAL A 119 6.64 -5.49 -3.83
N LYS A 120 7.90 -5.05 -3.70
CA LYS A 120 9.03 -5.97 -3.51
C LYS A 120 8.87 -6.85 -2.27
N PHE A 121 8.39 -6.28 -1.17
CA PHE A 121 8.11 -7.02 0.06
C PHE A 121 7.02 -8.07 -0.14
N LEU A 122 5.92 -7.68 -0.79
CA LEU A 122 4.80 -8.57 -1.09
C LEU A 122 5.15 -9.68 -2.09
N ASP A 123 6.13 -9.43 -2.97
CA ASP A 123 6.69 -10.40 -3.92
C ASP A 123 7.84 -11.22 -3.32
N GLU A 124 8.08 -11.13 -2.01
CA GLU A 124 9.14 -11.85 -1.28
C GLU A 124 10.56 -11.59 -1.83
N ASN A 125 10.78 -10.43 -2.47
CA ASN A 125 12.09 -10.01 -2.99
C ASN A 125 12.96 -9.28 -1.94
N CYS A 126 12.41 -9.02 -0.76
CA CYS A 126 13.09 -8.47 0.42
C CYS A 126 12.37 -8.97 1.69
N ASP A 127 13.10 -8.99 2.80
CA ASP A 127 12.64 -9.55 4.08
C ASP A 127 11.88 -8.54 4.95
N GLY A 128 12.09 -7.24 4.73
CA GLY A 128 11.45 -6.18 5.49
C GLY A 128 11.89 -4.78 5.11
N PHE A 129 11.38 -3.80 5.84
CA PHE A 129 11.59 -2.38 5.58
C PHE A 129 12.70 -1.79 6.47
N GLU A 130 13.23 -0.62 6.09
CA GLU A 130 14.27 0.08 6.85
C GLU A 130 13.90 0.29 8.34
N TYR A 131 12.64 0.65 8.63
CA TYR A 131 12.18 0.86 10.01
C TYR A 131 12.20 -0.41 10.88
N GLU A 132 12.35 -1.58 10.26
CA GLU A 132 12.39 -2.88 10.93
C GLU A 132 13.82 -3.37 11.16
N ILE A 133 14.85 -2.65 10.71
CA ILE A 133 16.24 -3.14 10.65
C ILE A 133 16.76 -3.73 11.96
N GLN A 134 16.37 -3.16 13.11
CA GLN A 134 16.81 -3.63 14.44
C GLN A 134 16.13 -4.96 14.86
N ASN A 135 15.01 -5.31 14.23
CA ASN A 135 14.22 -6.50 14.52
C ASN A 135 14.44 -7.62 13.48
N LEU A 136 15.22 -7.35 12.44
CA LEU A 136 15.50 -8.30 11.36
C LEU A 136 16.81 -9.07 11.60
N PRO A 137 16.91 -10.33 11.13
CA PRO A 137 18.18 -11.05 11.07
C PRO A 137 19.29 -10.26 10.37
N ALA A 138 20.54 -10.45 10.80
CA ALA A 138 21.69 -9.70 10.26
C ALA A 138 21.95 -9.90 8.74
N ASN A 139 21.40 -10.97 8.16
CA ASN A 139 21.50 -11.29 6.74
C ASN A 139 20.24 -10.94 5.93
N SER A 140 19.30 -10.18 6.52
CA SER A 140 18.07 -9.77 5.85
C SER A 140 18.33 -8.76 4.73
N ILE A 141 17.56 -8.90 3.66
CA ILE A 141 17.51 -8.01 2.51
C ILE A 141 16.43 -6.97 2.78
N LEU A 142 16.79 -5.69 2.82
CA LEU A 142 15.84 -4.61 2.99
C LEU A 142 15.21 -4.20 1.66
N CYS A 143 13.94 -3.82 1.73
CA CYS A 143 13.27 -3.02 0.73
C CYS A 143 13.70 -1.55 0.92
#